data_AF-A0A1C5SIB2-F1
#
_entry.id   AF-A0A1C5SIB2-F1
#
_cell.length_a   1.000
_cell.length_b   1.000
_cell.length_c   1.000
_cell.angle_alpha   90.00
_cell.angle_beta   90.00
_cell.angle_gamma   90.00
#
_symmetry.space_group_name_H-M   'P 1'
#
loop_
_entity.id
_entity.type
_entity.pdbx_description
1 polymer ?
#
loop_
_entity_poly.entity_id
_entity_poly.type
_entity_poly.pdbx_seq_one_letter_code
_entity_poly.pdbx_strand_id
1 'polypeptide(L)'
;MDEHRTLNIEEQLKSISNELGIDYDNLKSKTKKHLLNIETAITNRELKYSELVDELKGNKVTLSSISDDAKISRQTLYNNKELKAYINFRTLQVNELNPYYQIDALKEKINKLNQKLELMINRDIDTEILRYENQILLEQIKNKDNTITRMNEQNTEMERRIKELKKDKINLNSTTSTSKGKVVTFVKDK
;
A
#
# COMPACT_ATOMS: atom_id res chain seq x y z
N MET A 1 -24.91 19.98 48.40
CA MET A 1 -24.42 20.00 47.00
C MET A 1 -24.94 21.29 46.37
N ASP A 2 -24.32 21.81 45.31
CA ASP A 2 -24.99 22.74 44.38
C ASP A 2 -24.94 24.26 44.67
N GLU A 3 -23.75 24.85 44.87
CA GLU A 3 -23.52 26.25 44.43
C GLU A 3 -22.56 26.28 43.23
N HIS A 4 -21.45 25.52 43.28
CA HIS A 4 -20.52 25.41 42.16
C HIS A 4 -21.09 24.71 40.91
N ARG A 5 -21.99 23.73 41.07
CA ARG A 5 -22.70 23.11 39.92
C ARG A 5 -23.68 24.08 39.27
N THR A 6 -24.33 24.91 40.07
CA THR A 6 -25.36 25.86 39.65
C THR A 6 -24.76 27.05 38.92
N LEU A 7 -23.60 27.55 39.38
CA LEU A 7 -22.81 28.56 38.67
C LEU A 7 -22.37 28.09 37.28
N ASN A 8 -21.93 26.83 37.15
CA ASN A 8 -21.51 26.27 35.86
C ASN A 8 -22.70 26.17 34.87
N ILE A 9 -23.88 25.76 35.36
CA ILE A 9 -25.09 25.66 34.56
C ILE A 9 -25.58 27.04 34.08
N GLU A 10 -25.52 28.08 34.92
CA GLU A 10 -25.90 29.44 34.51
C GLU A 10 -24.95 30.04 33.46
N GLU A 11 -23.65 29.80 33.58
CA GLU A 11 -22.66 30.20 32.56
C GLU A 11 -22.91 29.48 31.23
N GLN A 12 -23.18 28.17 31.27
CA GLN A 12 -23.51 27.36 30.12
C GLN A 12 -24.80 27.83 29.43
N LEU A 13 -25.82 28.18 30.22
CA LEU A 13 -27.06 28.80 29.75
C LEU A 13 -26.84 30.13 29.06
N LYS A 14 -25.99 31.00 29.60
CA LYS A 14 -25.64 32.27 28.96
C LYS A 14 -24.91 32.07 27.64
N SER A 15 -24.00 31.10 27.57
CA SER A 15 -23.30 30.74 26.33
C SER A 15 -24.28 30.26 25.25
N ILE A 16 -25.11 29.27 25.58
CA ILE A 16 -26.10 28.69 24.64
C ILE A 16 -27.14 29.73 24.23
N SER A 17 -27.60 30.57 25.17
CA SER A 17 -28.54 31.65 24.86
C SER A 17 -27.94 32.66 23.88
N ASN A 18 -26.65 33.01 24.04
CA ASN A 18 -25.96 33.89 23.11
C ASN A 18 -25.81 33.27 21.71
N GLU A 19 -25.49 31.97 21.61
CA GLU A 19 -25.44 31.25 20.33
C GLU A 19 -26.81 31.22 19.64
N LEU A 20 -27.90 31.18 20.41
CA LEU A 20 -29.27 31.23 19.90
C LEU A 20 -29.77 32.66 19.61
N GLY A 21 -28.95 33.69 19.85
CA GLY A 21 -29.33 35.10 19.69
C GLY A 21 -30.34 35.59 20.73
N ILE A 22 -30.41 34.93 21.89
CA ILE A 22 -31.31 35.26 23.00
C ILE A 22 -30.55 36.08 24.04
N ASP A 23 -31.01 37.30 24.31
CA ASP A 23 -30.51 38.12 25.43
C ASP A 23 -31.04 37.57 26.76
N TYR A 24 -30.27 36.64 27.34
CA TYR A 24 -30.62 35.94 28.57
C TYR A 24 -30.83 36.91 29.73
N ASP A 25 -30.00 37.93 29.88
CA ASP A 25 -30.04 38.83 31.03
C ASP A 25 -31.32 39.69 31.07
N ASN A 26 -31.95 39.90 29.92
CA ASN A 26 -33.18 40.67 29.78
C ASN A 26 -34.46 39.81 29.78
N LEU A 27 -34.35 38.49 29.96
CA LEU A 27 -35.51 37.60 30.07
C LEU A 27 -36.28 37.80 31.37
N LYS A 28 -37.60 37.56 31.30
CA LYS A 28 -38.47 37.50 32.48
C LYS A 28 -37.99 36.43 33.46
N SER A 29 -38.04 36.72 34.77
CA SER A 29 -37.61 35.81 35.84
C SER A 29 -38.23 34.40 35.73
N LYS A 30 -39.51 34.31 35.36
CA LYS A 30 -40.19 33.02 35.14
C LYS A 30 -39.55 32.22 33.99
N THR A 31 -39.19 32.88 32.89
CA THR A 31 -38.52 32.26 31.75
C THR A 31 -37.11 31.80 32.11
N LYS A 32 -36.33 32.63 32.82
CA LYS A 32 -35.00 32.25 33.34
C LYS A 32 -35.07 31.00 34.22
N LYS A 33 -36.06 30.93 35.12
CA LYS A 33 -36.28 29.77 35.98
C LYS A 33 -36.64 28.50 35.17
N HIS A 34 -37.46 28.62 34.13
CA HIS A 34 -37.76 27.50 33.25
C HIS A 34 -36.53 27.03 32.47
N LEU A 35 -35.75 27.96 31.93
CA LEU A 35 -34.50 27.66 31.23
C LEU A 35 -33.50 26.96 32.14
N LEU A 36 -33.32 27.44 33.38
CA LEU A 36 -32.48 26.79 34.39
C LEU A 36 -32.91 25.35 34.66
N ASN A 37 -34.21 25.11 34.84
CA ASN A 37 -34.74 23.78 35.06
C ASN A 37 -34.54 22.86 33.84
N ILE A 38 -34.71 23.39 32.63
CA ILE A 38 -34.51 22.64 31.38
C ILE A 38 -33.05 22.26 31.25
N GLU A 39 -32.13 23.21 31.40
CA GLU A 39 -30.70 22.96 31.27
C GLU A 39 -30.24 21.95 32.32
N THR A 40 -30.64 22.14 33.58
CA THR A 40 -30.34 21.17 34.65
C THR A 40 -30.80 19.75 34.29
N ALA A 41 -31.99 19.61 33.68
CA ALA A 41 -32.49 18.31 33.25
C ALA A 41 -31.70 17.72 32.06
N ILE A 42 -31.23 18.57 31.14
CA ILE A 42 -30.38 18.17 30.01
C ILE A 42 -29.00 17.74 30.53
N THR A 43 -28.31 18.57 31.30
CA THR A 43 -26.98 18.28 31.87
C THR A 43 -27.01 16.99 32.69
N ASN A 44 -28.05 16.77 33.50
CA ASN A 44 -28.19 15.52 34.27
C ASN A 44 -28.34 14.30 33.36
N ARG A 45 -29.04 14.43 32.22
CA ARG A 45 -29.14 13.34 31.24
C ARG A 45 -27.82 13.13 30.52
N GLU A 46 -27.12 14.19 30.14
CA GLU A 46 -25.80 14.09 29.50
C GLU A 46 -24.78 13.39 30.40
N LEU A 47 -24.74 13.74 31.69
CA LEU A 47 -23.91 13.03 32.67
C LEU A 47 -24.24 11.54 32.72
N LYS A 48 -25.53 11.20 32.81
CA LYS A 48 -25.97 9.80 32.81
C LYS A 48 -25.60 9.08 31.51
N TYR A 49 -25.71 9.74 30.36
CA TYR A 49 -25.27 9.18 29.09
C TYR A 49 -23.76 8.92 29.07
N SER A 50 -22.96 9.86 29.58
CA SER A 50 -21.51 9.70 29.68
C SER A 50 -21.14 8.50 30.55
N GLU A 51 -21.76 8.39 31.74
CA GLU A 51 -21.55 7.27 32.66
C GLU A 51 -21.88 5.92 31.99
N LEU A 52 -23.05 5.82 31.35
CA LEU A 52 -23.47 4.60 30.64
C LEU A 52 -22.54 4.24 29.48
N VAL A 53 -22.02 5.23 28.75
CA VAL A 53 -21.05 5.03 27.67
C VAL A 53 -19.74 4.48 28.22
N ASP A 54 -19.25 5.04 29.32
CA ASP A 54 -17.99 4.61 29.93
C ASP A 54 -18.13 3.21 30.55
N GLU A 55 -19.26 2.91 31.19
CA GLU A 55 -19.60 1.55 31.64
C GLU A 55 -19.66 0.57 30.47
N LEU A 56 -20.30 0.94 29.36
CA LEU A 56 -20.42 0.07 28.19
C LEU A 56 -19.07 -0.18 27.52
N LYS A 57 -18.19 0.83 27.45
CA LYS A 57 -16.80 0.66 26.98
C LYS A 57 -15.98 -0.21 27.92
N GLY A 58 -16.15 -0.05 29.23
CA GLY A 58 -15.42 -0.77 30.27
C GLY A 58 -15.86 -2.23 30.44
N ASN A 59 -17.12 -2.55 30.15
CA ASN A 59 -17.72 -3.89 30.30
C ASN A 59 -17.31 -4.89 29.20
N LYS A 60 -16.14 -4.72 28.60
CA LYS A 60 -15.60 -5.71 27.67
C LYS A 60 -15.22 -6.97 28.43
N VAL A 61 -15.82 -8.10 28.07
CA VAL A 61 -15.48 -9.38 28.66
C VAL A 61 -14.11 -9.79 28.15
N THR A 62 -13.19 -10.09 29.06
CA THR A 62 -11.85 -10.58 28.75
C THR A 62 -11.55 -11.82 29.57
N LEU A 63 -10.55 -12.60 29.15
CA LEU A 63 -10.08 -13.74 29.95
C LEU A 63 -9.63 -13.28 31.35
N SER A 64 -9.07 -12.07 31.46
CA SER A 64 -8.67 -11.45 32.72
C SER A 64 -9.87 -11.24 33.64
N SER A 65 -10.91 -10.54 33.14
CA SER A 65 -12.10 -10.25 33.94
C SER A 65 -12.79 -11.55 34.37
N ILE A 66 -12.88 -12.55 33.49
CA ILE A 66 -13.47 -13.86 33.84
C ILE A 66 -12.62 -14.61 34.87
N SER A 67 -11.29 -14.54 34.79
CA SER A 67 -10.40 -15.14 35.80
C SER A 67 -10.68 -14.58 37.19
N ASP A 68 -10.84 -13.26 37.27
CA ASP A 68 -11.08 -12.53 38.52
C ASP A 68 -12.50 -12.83 39.05
N ASP A 69 -13.52 -12.80 38.18
CA ASP A 69 -14.93 -13.06 38.54
C ASP A 69 -15.19 -14.53 38.94
N ALA A 70 -14.64 -15.48 38.19
CA ALA A 70 -14.79 -16.91 38.45
C ALA A 70 -13.85 -17.42 39.56
N LYS A 71 -12.92 -16.56 40.04
CA LYS A 71 -11.89 -16.90 41.03
C LYS A 71 -11.04 -18.10 40.62
N ILE A 72 -10.74 -18.21 39.33
CA ILE A 72 -9.86 -19.25 38.76
C ILE A 72 -8.56 -18.56 38.36
N SER A 73 -7.40 -19.14 38.71
CA SER A 73 -6.12 -18.55 38.31
C SER A 73 -5.98 -18.49 36.78
N ARG A 74 -5.39 -17.41 36.27
CA ARG A 74 -5.11 -17.26 34.83
C ARG A 74 -4.29 -18.42 34.29
N GLN A 75 -3.31 -18.90 35.05
CA GLN A 75 -2.48 -20.02 34.66
C GLN A 75 -3.31 -21.30 34.45
N THR A 76 -4.28 -21.56 35.33
CA THR A 76 -5.23 -22.68 35.17
C THR A 76 -6.07 -22.52 33.91
N LEU A 77 -6.60 -21.31 33.64
CA LEU A 77 -7.38 -21.04 32.44
C LEU A 77 -6.58 -21.20 31.15
N TYR A 78 -5.30 -20.83 31.15
CA TYR A 78 -4.44 -20.98 29.98
C TYR A 78 -4.01 -22.43 29.73
N ASN A 79 -3.77 -23.19 30.80
CA ASN A 79 -3.29 -24.57 30.73
C ASN A 79 -4.39 -25.56 30.36
N ASN A 80 -5.64 -25.30 30.78
CA ASN A 80 -6.78 -26.15 30.44
C ASN A 80 -7.39 -25.72 29.09
N LYS A 81 -7.28 -26.59 28.08
CA LYS A 81 -7.70 -26.27 26.70
C LYS A 81 -9.21 -26.08 26.59
N GLU A 82 -9.97 -26.87 27.33
CA GLU A 82 -11.43 -26.87 27.33
C GLU A 82 -11.98 -25.57 27.92
N LEU A 83 -11.45 -25.15 29.09
CA LEU A 83 -11.81 -23.88 29.73
C LEU A 83 -11.44 -22.70 28.84
N LYS A 84 -10.24 -22.71 28.25
CA LYS A 84 -9.80 -21.66 27.32
C LYS A 84 -10.72 -21.56 26.10
N ALA A 85 -11.05 -22.68 25.49
CA ALA A 85 -11.92 -22.72 24.32
C ALA A 85 -13.34 -22.22 24.65
N TYR A 86 -13.90 -22.68 25.77
CA TYR A 86 -15.22 -22.25 26.24
C TYR A 86 -15.27 -20.75 26.52
N ILE A 87 -14.29 -20.23 27.26
CA ILE A 87 -14.22 -18.80 27.60
C ILE A 87 -14.08 -17.98 26.33
N ASN A 88 -13.17 -18.35 25.42
CA ASN A 88 -12.98 -17.60 24.18
C ASN A 88 -14.27 -17.55 23.35
N PHE A 89 -14.95 -18.69 23.19
CA PHE A 89 -16.21 -18.76 22.44
C PHE A 89 -17.29 -17.86 23.04
N ARG A 90 -17.53 -17.96 24.36
CA ARG A 90 -18.55 -17.16 25.04
C ARG A 90 -18.18 -15.68 25.13
N THR A 91 -16.91 -15.36 25.34
CA THR A 91 -16.39 -13.99 25.33
C THR A 91 -16.66 -13.32 23.98
N LEU A 92 -16.45 -14.05 22.88
CA LEU A 92 -16.70 -13.54 21.54
C LEU A 92 -18.20 -13.24 21.33
N GLN A 93 -19.09 -14.17 21.70
CA GLN A 93 -20.54 -13.96 21.60
C GLN A 93 -21.05 -12.79 22.45
N VAL A 94 -20.53 -12.61 23.67
CA VAL A 94 -20.94 -11.49 24.53
C VAL A 94 -20.38 -10.17 24.01
N ASN A 95 -19.12 -10.15 23.59
CA ASN A 95 -18.50 -8.95 23.04
C ASN A 95 -19.13 -8.53 21.71
N GLU A 96 -19.67 -9.45 20.91
CA GLU A 96 -20.47 -9.12 19.73
C GLU A 96 -21.74 -8.32 20.05
N LEU A 97 -22.28 -8.39 21.27
CA LEU A 97 -23.41 -7.54 21.68
C LEU A 97 -22.98 -6.11 22.00
N ASN A 98 -21.68 -5.86 22.19
CA ASN A 98 -21.15 -4.54 22.49
C ASN A 98 -20.82 -3.78 21.18
N PRO A 99 -21.51 -2.67 20.86
CA PRO A 99 -21.24 -1.90 19.64
C PRO A 99 -19.80 -1.39 19.55
N TYR A 100 -19.17 -1.06 20.69
CA TYR A 100 -17.79 -0.57 20.70
C TYR A 100 -16.79 -1.65 20.31
N TYR A 101 -17.04 -2.90 20.71
CA TYR A 101 -16.23 -4.03 20.27
C TYR A 101 -16.34 -4.24 18.76
N GLN A 102 -17.55 -4.13 18.20
CA GLN A 102 -17.77 -4.22 16.75
C GLN A 102 -17.03 -3.09 16.01
N ILE A 103 -17.09 -1.86 16.52
CA ILE A 103 -16.38 -0.71 15.95
C ILE A 103 -14.87 -0.97 15.91
N ASP A 104 -14.29 -1.46 17.01
CA ASP A 104 -12.86 -1.77 17.07
C ASP A 104 -12.47 -2.89 16.12
N ALA A 105 -13.28 -3.96 16.05
CA ALA A 105 -13.08 -5.06 15.11
C ALA A 105 -13.15 -4.59 13.64
N LEU A 106 -14.08 -3.68 13.33
CA LEU A 106 -14.19 -3.08 12.00
C LEU A 106 -12.98 -2.19 11.67
N LYS A 107 -12.50 -1.39 12.63
CA LYS A 107 -11.28 -0.58 12.46
C LYS A 107 -10.06 -1.45 12.18
N GLU A 108 -9.89 -2.55 12.92
CA GLU A 108 -8.81 -3.50 12.65
C GLU A 108 -8.94 -4.13 11.25
N LYS A 109 -10.15 -4.49 10.84
CA LYS A 109 -10.40 -5.08 9.52
C LYS A 109 -10.08 -4.08 8.40
N ILE A 110 -10.47 -2.81 8.56
CA ILE A 110 -10.13 -1.73 7.63
C ILE A 110 -8.61 -1.58 7.54
N ASN A 111 -7.90 -1.55 8.67
CA ASN A 111 -6.45 -1.42 8.67
C ASN A 111 -5.76 -2.59 7.93
N LYS A 112 -6.18 -3.83 8.20
CA LYS A 112 -5.66 -5.02 7.50
C LYS A 112 -5.93 -4.98 6.00
N LEU A 113 -7.11 -4.52 5.60
CA LEU A 113 -7.46 -4.37 4.18
C LEU A 113 -6.63 -3.27 3.51
N ASN A 114 -6.39 -2.15 4.18
CA ASN A 114 -5.55 -1.07 3.67
C ASN A 114 -4.10 -1.53 3.47
N GLN A 115 -3.54 -2.25 4.45
CA GLN A 115 -2.20 -2.84 4.32
C GLN A 115 -2.12 -3.81 3.12
N LYS A 116 -3.15 -4.65 2.93
CA LYS A 116 -3.21 -5.55 1.79
C LYS A 116 -3.31 -4.79 0.46
N LEU A 117 -4.09 -3.71 0.42
CA LEU A 117 -4.23 -2.87 -0.76
C LEU A 117 -2.90 -2.22 -1.14
N GLU A 118 -2.16 -1.70 -0.16
CA GLU A 118 -0.84 -1.11 -0.38
C GLU A 118 0.14 -2.11 -0.99
N LEU A 119 0.18 -3.34 -0.47
CA LEU A 119 0.99 -4.42 -1.05
C LEU A 119 0.60 -4.75 -2.49
N MET A 120 -0.70 -4.72 -2.81
CA MET A 120 -1.19 -4.95 -4.17
C MET A 120 -0.77 -3.83 -5.12
N ILE A 121 -0.89 -2.57 -4.69
CA ILE A 121 -0.47 -1.41 -5.48
C ILE A 121 1.03 -1.50 -5.79
N ASN A 122 1.87 -1.77 -4.79
CA ASN A 122 3.32 -1.88 -4.99
C ASN A 122 3.66 -3.01 -5.97
N ARG A 123 3.03 -4.18 -5.82
CA ARG A 123 3.21 -5.31 -6.74
C ARG A 123 2.82 -4.94 -8.17
N ASP A 124 1.73 -4.22 -8.35
CA ASP A 124 1.24 -3.84 -9.68
C ASP A 124 2.18 -2.80 -10.33
N ILE A 125 2.74 -1.87 -9.55
CA ILE A 125 3.81 -0.96 -9.99
C ILE A 125 5.05 -1.75 -10.44
N ASP A 126 5.55 -2.66 -9.60
CA ASP A 126 6.72 -3.48 -9.91
C ASP A 126 6.51 -4.31 -11.19
N THR A 127 5.31 -4.87 -11.34
CA THR A 127 4.94 -5.65 -12.52
C THR A 127 4.98 -4.79 -13.79
N GLU A 128 4.51 -3.54 -13.71
CA GLU A 128 4.49 -2.65 -14.86
C GLU A 128 5.90 -2.15 -15.23
N ILE A 129 6.75 -1.88 -14.22
CA ILE A 129 8.18 -1.58 -14.44
C ILE A 129 8.86 -2.75 -15.16
N LEU A 130 8.68 -3.98 -14.68
CA LEU A 130 9.26 -5.17 -15.29
C LEU A 130 8.77 -5.42 -16.72
N ARG A 131 7.50 -5.11 -17.01
CA ARG A 131 6.95 -5.21 -18.37
C ARG A 131 7.61 -4.20 -19.30
N TYR A 132 7.78 -2.96 -18.84
CA TYR A 132 8.45 -1.92 -19.60
C TYR A 132 9.92 -2.26 -19.88
N GLU A 133 10.65 -2.73 -18.87
CA GLU A 133 12.04 -3.19 -19.03
C GLU A 133 12.14 -4.35 -20.03
N ASN A 134 11.23 -5.32 -19.97
CA ASN A 134 11.17 -6.41 -20.95
C ASN A 134 10.95 -5.90 -22.39
N GLN A 135 10.08 -4.91 -22.58
CA GLN A 135 9.86 -4.31 -23.89
C GLN A 135 11.13 -3.64 -24.43
N ILE A 136 11.83 -2.87 -23.60
CA ILE A 136 13.11 -2.25 -23.98
C ILE A 136 14.13 -3.31 -24.37
N LEU A 137 14.28 -4.35 -23.55
CA LEU A 137 15.25 -5.42 -23.81
C LEU A 137 14.94 -6.17 -25.11
N LEU A 138 13.66 -6.44 -25.40
CA LEU A 138 13.24 -7.05 -26.66
C LEU A 138 13.57 -6.16 -27.87
N GLU A 139 13.38 -4.85 -27.75
CA GLU A 139 13.75 -3.90 -28.80
C GLU A 139 15.27 -3.86 -29.02
N GLN A 140 16.05 -3.87 -27.94
CA GLN A 140 17.52 -3.93 -28.01
C GLN A 140 18.00 -5.21 -28.68
N ILE A 141 17.41 -6.36 -28.36
CA ILE A 141 17.71 -7.65 -29.00
C ILE A 141 17.43 -7.56 -30.50
N LYS A 142 16.23 -7.09 -30.88
CA LYS A 142 15.86 -6.92 -32.29
C LYS A 142 16.85 -6.02 -33.04
N ASN A 143 17.27 -4.92 -32.44
CA ASN A 143 18.24 -4.01 -33.06
C ASN A 143 19.63 -4.65 -33.21
N LYS A 144 20.06 -5.44 -32.23
CA LYS A 144 21.31 -6.22 -32.30
C LYS A 144 21.23 -7.30 -33.39
N ASP A 145 20.13 -8.04 -33.48
CA ASP A 145 19.92 -9.06 -34.51
C ASP A 145 19.95 -8.48 -35.93
N ASN A 146 19.31 -7.32 -36.13
CA ASN A 146 19.39 -6.59 -37.40
C ASN A 146 20.83 -6.19 -37.74
N THR A 147 21.59 -5.76 -36.74
CA THR A 147 23.01 -5.38 -36.91
C THR A 147 23.86 -6.60 -37.28
N ILE A 148 23.69 -7.72 -36.58
CA ILE A 148 24.37 -8.99 -36.86
C ILE A 148 24.06 -9.45 -38.28
N THR A 149 22.79 -9.42 -38.68
CA THR A 149 22.35 -9.82 -40.02
C THR A 149 23.05 -8.98 -41.09
N ARG A 150 23.08 -7.65 -40.94
CA ARG A 150 23.77 -6.74 -41.85
C ARG A 150 25.28 -6.99 -41.91
N MET A 151 25.92 -7.24 -40.76
CA MET A 151 27.36 -7.55 -40.71
C MET A 151 27.67 -8.87 -41.40
N ASN A 152 26.81 -9.89 -41.23
CA ASN A 152 26.96 -11.17 -41.91
C ASN A 152 26.82 -11.01 -43.43
N GLU A 153 25.82 -10.25 -43.91
CA GLU A 153 25.69 -9.93 -45.34
C GLU A 153 26.97 -9.26 -45.88
N GLN A 154 27.49 -8.25 -45.18
CA GLN A 154 28.73 -7.57 -45.56
C GLN A 154 29.93 -8.52 -45.59
N ASN A 155 30.08 -9.39 -44.59
CA ASN A 155 31.14 -10.39 -44.55
C ASN A 155 31.04 -11.37 -45.73
N THR A 156 29.84 -11.86 -46.04
CA THR A 156 29.65 -12.77 -47.19
C THR A 156 30.00 -12.11 -48.52
N GLU A 157 29.67 -10.83 -48.69
CA GLU A 157 30.01 -10.07 -49.89
C GLU A 157 31.53 -9.80 -49.98
N MET A 158 32.17 -9.45 -48.87
CA MET A 158 33.62 -9.31 -48.80
C MET A 158 34.33 -10.63 -49.12
N GLU A 159 33.88 -11.76 -48.58
CA GLU A 159 34.42 -13.08 -48.90
C GLU A 159 34.28 -13.43 -50.38
N ARG A 160 33.13 -13.10 -50.99
CA ARG A 160 32.91 -13.25 -52.43
C ARG A 160 33.93 -12.45 -53.23
N ARG A 161 34.09 -11.16 -52.89
CA ARG A 161 35.02 -10.26 -53.57
C ARG A 161 36.48 -10.68 -53.41
N ILE A 162 36.86 -11.18 -52.22
CA ILE A 162 38.19 -11.77 -51.99
C ILE A 162 38.40 -12.99 -52.90
N LYS A 163 37.42 -13.87 -53.05
CA LYS A 163 37.51 -15.03 -53.95
C LYS A 163 37.69 -14.60 -55.41
N GLU A 164 36.92 -13.62 -55.87
CA GLU A 164 37.02 -13.06 -57.22
C GLU A 164 38.41 -12.46 -57.48
N LEU A 165 38.89 -11.57 -56.61
CA LEU A 165 40.22 -10.97 -56.72
C LEU A 165 41.35 -12.01 -56.68
N LYS A 166 41.21 -13.07 -55.87
CA LYS A 166 42.17 -14.18 -55.85
C LYS A 166 42.19 -14.93 -57.19
N LYS A 167 41.02 -15.16 -57.80
CA LYS A 167 40.90 -15.82 -59.11
C LYS A 167 41.52 -14.95 -60.22
N ASP A 168 41.26 -13.65 -60.21
CA ASP A 168 41.82 -12.71 -61.19
C ASP A 168 43.34 -12.63 -61.09
N LYS A 169 43.89 -12.62 -59.85
CA LYS A 169 45.34 -12.66 -59.62
C LYS A 169 45.99 -13.93 -60.16
N ILE A 170 45.34 -15.09 -60.04
CA ILE A 170 45.84 -16.36 -60.61
C ILE A 170 45.89 -16.28 -62.14
N ASN A 171 44.85 -15.74 -62.77
CA ASN A 171 44.78 -15.59 -64.23
C ASN A 171 45.82 -14.61 -64.79
N LEU A 172 46.16 -13.56 -64.03
CA LEU A 172 47.19 -12.58 -64.39
C LEU A 172 48.62 -13.17 -64.33
N ASN A 173 48.87 -14.06 -63.37
CA ASN A 173 50.16 -14.77 -63.24
C ASN A 173 50.34 -15.87 -64.29
N SER A 174 49.25 -16.51 -64.74
CA SER A 174 49.31 -17.49 -65.83
C SER A 174 49.52 -16.85 -67.21
N THR A 175 49.11 -15.60 -67.42
CA THR A 175 49.30 -14.86 -68.70
C THR A 175 50.68 -14.23 -68.83
N THR A 176 51.31 -13.85 -67.71
CA THR A 176 52.70 -13.35 -67.69
C THR A 176 53.75 -14.46 -67.88
N SER A 177 53.39 -15.73 -67.63
CA SER A 177 54.26 -16.89 -67.84
C SER A 177 54.39 -17.33 -69.32
N THR A 178 53.58 -16.78 -70.22
CA THR A 178 53.51 -17.20 -71.64
C THR A 178 54.14 -16.20 -72.62
N SER A 179 54.66 -15.07 -72.14
CA SER A 179 55.42 -14.13 -72.97
C SER A 179 56.90 -14.53 -73.02
N LYS A 180 57.23 -15.51 -73.87
CA LYS A 180 58.62 -15.73 -74.31
C LYS A 180 59.06 -14.51 -75.14
N GLY A 181 59.79 -13.59 -74.51
CA GLY A 181 60.51 -12.55 -75.21
C GLY A 181 61.45 -13.17 -76.25
N LYS A 182 61.30 -12.77 -77.52
CA LYS A 182 62.29 -13.04 -78.58
C LYS A 182 63.59 -12.33 -78.19
N VAL A 183 64.60 -13.08 -77.77
CA VAL A 183 65.97 -12.57 -77.64
C VAL A 183 66.52 -12.39 -79.05
N VAL A 184 66.74 -11.14 -79.47
CA VAL A 184 67.49 -10.83 -80.69
C VAL A 184 68.97 -10.88 -80.33
N THR A 185 69.67 -11.93 -80.76
CA THR A 185 71.12 -12.02 -80.69
C THR A 185 71.74 -11.19 -81.80
N PHE A 186 72.47 -10.12 -81.44
CA PHE A 186 73.39 -9.44 -82.34
C PHE A 186 74.67 -10.27 -82.47
N VAL A 187 74.92 -10.82 -83.66
CA VAL A 187 76.23 -11.37 -84.04
C VAL A 187 77.09 -10.22 -84.55
N LYS A 188 78.28 -10.08 -83.95
CA LYS A 188 79.28 -9.08 -84.32
C LYS A 188 80.35 -9.79 -85.13
N ASP A 189 80.30 -9.66 -86.45
CA ASP A 189 81.38 -10.16 -87.31
C ASP A 189 82.55 -9.17 -87.35
N LYS A 190 83.75 -9.77 -87.38
CA LYS A 190 85.07 -9.15 -87.26
C LYS A 190 85.43 -8.20 -88.41
#